data_AF-A0AAV2RAN0-F1
#
_entry.id   AF-A0AAV2RAN0-F1
#
_cell.length_a   1.000
_cell.length_b   1.000
_cell.length_c   1.000
_cell.angle_alpha   90.00
_cell.angle_beta   90.00
_cell.angle_gamma   90.00
#
_symmetry.space_group_name_H-M   'P 1'
#
loop_
_entity.id
_entity.type
_entity.pdbx_description
1 polymer ?
#
loop_
_entity_poly.entity_id
_entity_poly.type
_entity_poly.pdbx_seq_one_letter_code
_entity_poly.pdbx_strand_id
1 'polypeptide(L)'
;MFSCPSCRYTCTQIKTLGKHIFGHTGSSRITKCPMCDICINNKDKMKRHFYIHTGERPFACAKCDYKSSRKDKLNNHMMSIHSVNTATGDKLFICTKCEYKSLRRDKMKRHMLTSTHSLTDEKPFVCTECDYKSSRKGWLKDHMRGHSDERPFKCHLCEIRFVTRYDIISHMLVHI
;
A
#
# COMPACT_ATOMS: atom_id res chain seq x y z
N MET A 1 -16.11 -9.52 9.28
CA MET A 1 -16.03 -8.78 8.00
C MET A 1 -17.45 -8.30 7.68
N PHE A 2 -17.64 -7.03 7.33
CA PHE A 2 -18.97 -6.45 7.10
C PHE A 2 -19.31 -6.48 5.62
N SER A 3 -20.46 -7.04 5.25
CA SER A 3 -20.95 -7.14 3.86
C SER A 3 -22.10 -6.16 3.60
N CYS A 4 -22.17 -5.66 2.38
CA CYS A 4 -23.32 -4.88 1.93
C CYS A 4 -24.51 -5.80 1.61
N PRO A 5 -25.73 -5.48 2.06
CA PRO A 5 -26.94 -6.23 1.69
C PRO A 5 -27.29 -6.12 0.19
N SER A 6 -26.93 -5.01 -0.45
CA SER A 6 -27.32 -4.68 -1.82
C SER A 6 -26.26 -5.01 -2.87
N CYS A 7 -25.06 -5.42 -2.47
CA CYS A 7 -23.98 -5.79 -3.39
C CYS A 7 -22.92 -6.64 -2.70
N ARG A 8 -22.00 -7.24 -3.46
CA ARG A 8 -20.92 -8.08 -2.91
C ARG A 8 -19.78 -7.29 -2.23
N TYR A 9 -19.99 -6.02 -1.91
CA TYR A 9 -18.99 -5.20 -1.23
C TYR A 9 -18.77 -5.69 0.20
N THR A 10 -17.50 -5.90 0.57
CA THR A 10 -17.09 -6.24 1.93
C THR A 10 -16.06 -5.26 2.45
N CYS A 11 -16.16 -4.86 3.72
CA CYS A 11 -15.14 -4.07 4.39
C CYS A 11 -14.90 -4.54 5.83
N THR A 12 -13.82 -4.07 6.43
CA THR A 12 -13.41 -4.46 7.79
C THR A 12 -13.99 -3.57 8.89
N GLN A 13 -14.63 -2.44 8.55
CA GLN A 13 -15.14 -1.48 9.52
C GLN A 13 -16.59 -1.08 9.23
N ILE A 14 -17.45 -1.10 10.26
CA ILE A 14 -18.88 -0.78 10.13
C ILE A 14 -19.15 0.66 9.67
N LYS A 15 -18.31 1.63 10.09
CA LYS A 15 -18.39 3.03 9.61
C LYS A 15 -18.16 3.14 8.10
N THR A 16 -17.30 2.29 7.56
CA THR A 16 -17.03 2.21 6.11
C THR A 16 -18.20 1.56 5.38
N LEU A 17 -18.80 0.53 5.98
CA LEU A 17 -20.04 -0.07 5.47
C LEU A 17 -21.19 0.94 5.49
N GLY A 18 -21.36 1.73 6.55
CA GLY A 18 -22.39 2.75 6.67
C GLY A 18 -22.27 3.83 5.60
N LYS A 19 -21.06 4.34 5.33
CA LYS A 19 -20.81 5.28 4.21
C LYS A 19 -21.10 4.66 2.85
N HIS A 20 -20.83 3.36 2.69
CA HIS A 20 -21.14 2.63 1.48
C HIS A 20 -22.67 2.45 1.32
N ILE A 21 -23.38 2.00 2.35
CA ILE A 21 -24.84 1.81 2.32
C ILE A 21 -25.56 3.15 2.13
N PHE A 22 -25.08 4.22 2.76
CA PHE A 22 -25.61 5.57 2.56
C PHE A 22 -25.53 6.03 1.10
N GLY A 23 -24.55 5.54 0.33
CA GLY A 23 -24.48 5.79 -1.11
C GLY A 23 -25.54 5.05 -1.94
N HIS A 24 -26.11 3.95 -1.44
CA HIS A 24 -27.26 3.28 -2.08
C HIS A 24 -28.57 4.04 -1.86
N THR A 25 -28.73 4.70 -0.70
CA THR A 25 -30.01 5.26 -0.27
C THR A 25 -30.12 6.79 -0.40
N GLY A 26 -29.00 7.52 -0.50
CA GLY A 26 -29.00 8.99 -0.55
C GLY A 26 -28.08 9.55 -1.63
N SER A 27 -28.65 9.97 -2.77
CA SER A 27 -28.08 10.88 -3.81
C SER A 27 -26.68 10.59 -4.39
N SER A 28 -25.96 9.56 -3.94
CA SER A 28 -24.59 9.22 -4.34
C SER A 28 -24.53 7.84 -4.98
N ARG A 29 -25.15 7.71 -6.17
CA ARG A 29 -25.23 6.48 -6.96
C ARG A 29 -23.87 5.77 -7.05
N ILE A 30 -23.71 4.69 -6.26
CA ILE A 30 -22.53 3.83 -6.33
C ILE A 30 -22.58 3.07 -7.66
N THR A 31 -21.50 3.18 -8.44
CA THR A 31 -21.38 2.48 -9.71
C THR A 31 -20.55 1.22 -9.48
N LYS A 32 -21.06 0.05 -9.88
CA LYS A 32 -20.30 -1.20 -9.91
C LYS A 32 -19.40 -1.19 -11.16
N CYS A 33 -18.14 -1.62 -11.01
CA CYS A 33 -17.28 -1.84 -12.16
C CYS A 33 -17.80 -3.04 -12.98
N PRO A 34 -17.89 -2.96 -14.31
CA PRO A 34 -18.30 -4.09 -15.13
C PRO A 34 -17.26 -5.22 -15.22
N MET A 35 -15.98 -4.95 -14.89
CA MET A 35 -14.87 -5.89 -15.02
C MET A 35 -14.40 -6.49 -13.68
N CYS A 36 -14.94 -6.03 -12.55
CA CYS A 36 -14.62 -6.58 -11.23
C CYS A 36 -15.68 -6.22 -10.18
N ASP A 37 -15.56 -6.77 -8.98
CA ASP A 37 -16.55 -6.55 -7.91
C ASP A 37 -16.40 -5.21 -7.16
N ILE A 38 -15.53 -4.31 -7.63
CA ILE A 38 -15.32 -3.00 -7.00
C ILE A 38 -16.49 -2.06 -7.29
N CYS A 39 -17.00 -1.44 -6.23
CA CYS A 39 -18.09 -0.46 -6.28
C CYS A 39 -17.57 0.92 -5.86
N ILE A 40 -17.84 1.96 -6.65
CA ILE A 40 -17.27 3.30 -6.47
C ILE A 40 -18.37 4.37 -6.53
N ASN A 41 -18.37 5.26 -5.54
CA ASN A 41 -19.37 6.32 -5.36
C ASN A 41 -19.06 7.64 -6.07
N ASN A 42 -18.19 7.64 -7.09
CA ASN A 42 -17.75 8.86 -7.78
C ASN A 42 -17.29 8.49 -9.21
N LYS A 43 -17.80 9.21 -10.21
CA LYS A 43 -17.53 8.96 -11.63
C LYS A 43 -16.04 9.11 -11.99
N ASP A 44 -15.35 10.14 -11.50
CA ASP A 44 -13.91 10.33 -11.75
C ASP A 44 -13.06 9.23 -11.10
N LYS A 45 -13.45 8.79 -9.90
CA LYS A 45 -12.81 7.65 -9.24
C LYS A 45 -13.04 6.36 -10.03
N MET A 46 -14.22 6.18 -10.63
CA MET A 46 -14.52 5.05 -11.51
C MET A 46 -13.74 5.12 -12.83
N LYS A 47 -13.68 6.27 -13.48
CA LYS A 47 -12.85 6.51 -14.67
C LYS A 47 -11.38 6.14 -14.41
N ARG A 48 -10.84 6.62 -13.28
CA ARG A 48 -9.47 6.27 -12.87
C ARG A 48 -9.31 4.79 -12.53
N HIS A 49 -10.33 4.15 -11.96
CA HIS A 49 -10.29 2.73 -11.65
C HIS A 49 -10.14 1.88 -12.92
N PHE A 50 -10.75 2.29 -14.04
CA PHE A 50 -10.62 1.59 -15.32
C PHE A 50 -9.17 1.47 -15.82
N TYR A 51 -8.27 2.38 -15.45
CA TYR A 51 -6.85 2.27 -15.77
C TYR A 51 -6.17 1.01 -15.20
N ILE A 52 -6.77 0.37 -14.20
CA ILE A 52 -6.29 -0.93 -13.69
C ILE A 52 -6.57 -2.05 -14.70
N HIS A 53 -7.69 -1.97 -15.41
CA HIS A 53 -8.11 -2.98 -16.38
C HIS A 53 -7.50 -2.73 -17.75
N THR A 54 -7.48 -1.46 -18.20
CA THR A 54 -6.94 -1.11 -19.52
C THR A 54 -5.41 -1.01 -19.54
N GLY A 55 -4.78 -0.90 -18.37
CA GLY A 55 -3.34 -0.65 -18.25
C GLY A 55 -2.94 0.78 -18.65
N GLU A 56 -3.88 1.65 -19.02
CA GLU A 56 -3.60 3.03 -19.41
C GLU A 56 -2.89 3.81 -18.30
N ARG A 57 -1.87 4.56 -18.68
CA ARG A 57 -1.07 5.41 -17.77
C ARG A 57 -0.92 6.80 -18.38
N PRO A 58 -1.96 7.66 -18.26
CA PRO A 58 -2.01 8.94 -18.97
C PRO A 58 -0.94 9.95 -18.55
N PHE A 59 -0.32 9.77 -17.39
CA PHE A 59 0.66 10.72 -16.86
C PHE A 59 2.07 10.18 -17.07
N ALA A 60 2.72 10.66 -18.13
CA ALA A 60 4.10 10.31 -18.44
C ALA A 60 5.11 11.28 -17.80
N CYS A 61 6.25 10.75 -17.38
CA CYS A 61 7.40 11.55 -16.98
C CYS A 61 8.07 12.14 -18.22
N ALA A 62 8.47 13.41 -18.14
CA ALA A 62 9.18 14.09 -19.22
C ALA A 62 10.68 13.75 -19.25
N LYS A 63 11.22 13.13 -18.18
CA LYS A 63 12.66 12.88 -17.99
C LYS A 63 13.05 11.40 -18.08
N CYS A 64 12.10 10.48 -18.07
CA CYS A 64 12.34 9.04 -18.24
C CYS A 64 11.05 8.34 -18.69
N ASP A 65 11.12 7.04 -18.95
CA ASP A 65 10.00 6.24 -19.44
C ASP A 65 8.91 5.94 -18.39
N TYR A 66 9.03 6.48 -17.18
CA TYR A 66 8.03 6.26 -16.13
C TYR A 66 6.67 6.83 -16.51
N LYS A 67 5.62 6.00 -16.43
CA LYS A 67 4.23 6.41 -16.63
C LYS A 67 3.35 6.00 -15.44
N SER A 68 2.36 6.83 -15.14
CA SER A 68 1.41 6.60 -14.06
C SER A 68 -0.04 6.83 -14.47
N SER A 69 -0.95 6.13 -13.80
CA SER A 69 -2.41 6.32 -13.92
C SER A 69 -2.91 7.52 -13.10
N ARG A 70 -2.02 8.21 -12.38
CA ARG A 70 -2.34 9.29 -11.44
C ARG A 70 -1.31 10.41 -11.46
N LYS A 71 -1.78 11.66 -11.52
CA LYS A 71 -0.92 12.86 -11.45
C LYS A 71 -0.11 12.94 -10.16
N ASP A 72 -0.71 12.66 -9.00
CA ASP A 72 0.01 12.68 -7.71
C ASP A 72 1.15 11.64 -7.66
N LYS A 73 1.01 10.52 -8.38
CA LYS A 73 2.04 9.50 -8.46
C LYS A 73 3.19 9.92 -9.37
N LEU A 74 2.88 10.58 -10.49
CA LEU A 74 3.89 11.21 -11.33
C LEU A 74 4.66 12.28 -10.55
N ASN A 75 3.96 13.19 -9.85
CA ASN A 75 4.62 14.22 -9.04
C ASN A 75 5.53 13.59 -7.99
N ASN A 76 5.06 12.58 -7.26
CA ASN A 76 5.89 11.86 -6.30
C ASN A 76 7.14 11.24 -6.94
N HIS A 77 7.00 10.67 -8.13
CA HIS A 77 8.13 10.12 -8.90
C HIS A 77 9.13 11.22 -9.27
N MET A 78 8.65 12.34 -9.84
CA MET A 78 9.48 13.49 -10.19
C MET A 78 10.31 13.96 -9.00
N MET A 79 9.66 14.16 -7.85
CA MET A 79 10.34 14.55 -6.62
C MET A 79 11.41 13.54 -6.20
N SER A 80 11.08 12.25 -6.17
CA SER A 80 11.98 11.22 -5.61
C SER A 80 13.13 10.80 -6.52
N ILE A 81 12.98 10.91 -7.83
CA ILE A 81 13.94 10.38 -8.81
C ILE A 81 14.67 11.49 -9.55
N HIS A 82 14.00 12.62 -9.82
CA HIS A 82 14.53 13.67 -10.69
C HIS A 82 14.81 15.01 -10.00
N SER A 83 14.30 15.23 -8.78
CA SER A 83 14.53 16.46 -8.01
C SER A 83 15.68 16.36 -7.00
N VAL A 84 16.53 15.32 -7.08
CA VAL A 84 17.62 15.12 -6.11
C VAL A 84 18.72 16.19 -6.23
N ASN A 85 18.79 16.94 -7.35
CA ASN A 85 19.83 17.95 -7.61
C ASN A 85 19.32 19.32 -8.15
N THR A 86 18.02 19.64 -8.05
CA THR A 86 17.55 20.98 -8.45
C THR A 86 17.51 21.90 -7.24
N ALA A 87 18.30 22.98 -7.31
CA ALA A 87 18.42 24.07 -6.34
C ALA A 87 17.13 24.89 -6.08
N THR A 88 15.96 24.27 -6.22
CA THR A 88 14.66 24.85 -5.97
C THR A 88 14.11 24.33 -4.65
N GLY A 89 14.72 24.74 -3.54
CA GLY A 89 14.10 24.85 -2.21
C GLY A 89 13.14 23.76 -1.72
N ASP A 90 13.22 22.52 -2.22
CA ASP A 90 12.25 21.47 -1.91
C ASP A 90 12.41 21.12 -0.43
N LYS A 91 11.46 21.60 0.37
CA LYS A 91 11.47 21.47 1.83
C LYS A 91 11.41 19.99 2.20
N LEU A 92 12.58 19.42 2.46
CA LEU A 92 12.71 18.08 3.02
C LEU A 92 11.99 18.02 4.36
N PHE A 93 11.32 16.91 4.61
CA PHE A 93 10.93 16.51 5.95
C PHE A 93 12.18 15.92 6.61
N ILE A 94 12.66 16.57 7.67
CA ILE A 94 13.88 16.17 8.40
C ILE A 94 13.46 15.56 9.75
N CYS A 95 14.05 14.43 10.11
CA CYS A 95 13.89 13.85 11.44
C CYS A 95 14.74 14.64 12.44
N THR A 96 14.20 14.98 13.60
CA THR A 96 14.93 15.75 14.62
C THR A 96 15.80 14.88 15.54
N LYS A 97 15.74 13.55 15.38
CA LYS A 97 16.41 12.57 16.25
C LYS A 97 17.48 11.73 15.52
N CYS A 98 17.53 11.80 14.20
CA CYS A 98 18.54 11.14 13.39
C CYS A 98 18.70 11.87 12.05
N GLU A 99 19.67 11.45 11.24
CA GLU A 99 19.96 12.10 9.96
C GLU A 99 18.97 11.77 8.83
N TYR A 100 17.90 11.01 9.13
CA TYR A 100 16.92 10.63 8.12
C TYR A 100 16.17 11.85 7.56
N LYS A 101 16.15 11.95 6.23
CA LYS A 101 15.43 12.98 5.48
C LYS A 101 14.52 12.32 4.46
N SER A 102 13.40 12.98 4.17
CA SER A 102 12.43 12.49 3.19
C SER A 102 11.79 13.65 2.45
N LEU A 103 11.62 13.49 1.14
CA LEU A 103 10.84 14.41 0.30
C LEU A 103 9.31 14.30 0.52
N ARG A 104 8.89 13.29 1.28
CA ARG A 104 7.48 12.92 1.46
C ARG A 104 7.09 12.85 2.93
N ARG A 105 6.00 13.52 3.28
CA ARG A 105 5.44 13.54 4.64
C ARG A 105 5.04 12.14 5.13
N ASP A 106 4.40 11.34 4.27
CA ASP A 106 3.96 9.98 4.64
C ASP A 106 5.15 9.05 4.93
N LYS A 107 6.27 9.24 4.23
CA LYS A 107 7.50 8.51 4.47
C LYS A 107 8.17 8.94 5.77
N MET A 108 8.17 10.24 6.10
CA MET A 108 8.64 10.73 7.39
C MET A 108 7.78 10.22 8.54
N LYS A 109 6.44 10.32 8.46
CA LYS A 109 5.54 9.75 9.47
C LYS A 109 5.80 8.26 9.72
N ARG A 110 5.97 7.51 8.64
CA ARG A 110 6.32 6.09 8.71
C ARG A 110 7.67 5.87 9.36
N HIS A 111 8.69 6.66 9.01
CA HIS A 111 10.00 6.60 9.64
C HIS A 111 9.86 6.79 11.15
N MET A 112 9.16 7.83 11.62
CA MET A 112 8.96 8.09 13.05
C MET A 112 8.27 6.93 13.78
N LEU A 113 7.36 6.21 13.11
CA LEU A 113 6.67 5.05 13.68
C LEU A 113 7.52 3.76 13.72
N THR A 114 8.55 3.67 12.89
CA THR A 114 9.33 2.43 12.70
C THR A 114 10.79 2.58 13.12
N SER A 115 11.22 3.78 13.48
CA SER A 115 12.60 4.05 13.88
C SER A 115 12.86 3.58 15.31
N THR A 116 14.13 3.38 15.63
CA THR A 116 14.60 3.00 16.97
C THR A 116 14.31 4.07 18.02
N HIS A 117 14.17 5.33 17.60
CA HIS A 117 13.84 6.46 18.47
C HIS A 117 12.34 6.79 18.43
N SER A 118 11.48 5.87 17.97
CA SER A 118 10.03 6.03 18.09
C SER A 118 9.68 6.19 19.57
N LEU A 119 9.08 7.33 19.92
CA LEU A 119 8.60 7.60 21.27
C LEU A 119 7.24 6.93 21.56
N THR A 120 6.61 6.39 20.52
CA THR A 120 5.32 5.71 20.64
C THR A 120 5.50 4.23 20.32
N ASP A 121 5.02 3.37 21.21
CA ASP A 121 4.82 1.93 20.94
C ASP A 121 3.55 1.68 20.11
N GLU A 122 3.17 2.65 19.27
CA GLU A 122 1.99 2.54 18.42
C GLU A 122 2.18 1.43 17.37
N LYS A 123 1.64 0.26 17.71
CA LYS A 123 1.57 -0.92 16.84
C LYS A 123 0.10 -1.17 16.47
N PRO A 124 -0.49 -0.36 15.57
CA PRO A 124 -1.92 -0.39 15.27
C PRO A 124 -2.38 -1.66 14.55
N PHE A 125 -1.45 -2.49 14.07
CA PHE A 125 -1.77 -3.74 13.39
C PHE A 125 -1.53 -4.90 14.35
N VAL A 126 -2.60 -5.51 14.83
CA VAL A 126 -2.57 -6.60 15.82
C VAL A 126 -2.89 -7.94 15.14
N CYS A 127 -2.15 -8.99 15.52
CA CYS A 127 -2.44 -10.36 15.11
C CYS A 127 -3.70 -10.88 15.81
N THR A 128 -4.50 -11.68 15.10
CA THR A 128 -5.70 -12.30 15.67
C THR A 128 -5.43 -13.64 16.33
N GLU A 129 -4.30 -14.27 16.02
CA GLU A 129 -3.95 -15.63 16.48
C GLU A 129 -2.91 -15.64 17.61
N CYS A 130 -2.25 -14.52 17.87
CA CYS A 130 -1.28 -14.38 18.96
C CYS A 130 -1.10 -12.91 19.38
N ASP A 131 -0.27 -12.67 20.39
CA ASP A 131 -0.02 -11.32 20.93
C ASP A 131 0.88 -10.43 20.07
N TYR A 132 1.28 -10.90 18.88
CA TYR A 132 2.13 -10.12 17.98
C TYR A 132 1.43 -8.85 17.50
N LYS A 133 2.17 -7.73 17.56
CA LYS A 133 1.71 -6.42 17.06
C LYS A 133 2.77 -5.81 16.17
N SER A 134 2.33 -5.04 15.17
CA SER A 134 3.19 -4.41 14.19
C SER A 134 2.82 -2.96 13.93
N SER A 135 3.83 -2.14 13.63
CA SER A 135 3.66 -0.76 13.15
C SER A 135 3.31 -0.69 11.66
N ARG A 136 3.40 -1.80 10.90
CA ARG A 136 3.11 -1.82 9.47
C ARG A 136 2.20 -2.98 9.08
N LYS A 137 1.16 -2.67 8.31
CA LYS A 137 0.23 -3.69 7.76
C LYS A 137 0.93 -4.80 6.98
N GLY A 138 1.96 -4.46 6.21
CA GLY A 138 2.72 -5.45 5.42
C GLY A 138 3.43 -6.47 6.30
N TRP A 139 4.05 -6.01 7.38
CA TRP A 139 4.71 -6.87 8.37
C TRP A 139 3.71 -7.76 9.11
N LEU A 140 2.54 -7.22 9.49
CA LEU A 140 1.46 -8.07 10.01
C LEU A 140 1.05 -9.13 8.98
N LYS A 141 0.85 -8.77 7.70
CA LYS A 141 0.50 -9.72 6.66
C LYS A 141 1.54 -10.84 6.50
N ASP A 142 2.82 -10.48 6.49
CA ASP A 142 3.91 -11.45 6.39
C ASP A 142 3.95 -12.35 7.62
N HIS A 143 3.75 -11.80 8.82
CA HIS A 143 3.60 -12.55 10.07
C HIS A 143 2.42 -13.54 10.02
N MET A 144 1.25 -13.11 9.53
CA MET A 144 0.07 -13.98 9.42
C MET A 144 0.32 -15.20 8.52
N ARG A 145 1.27 -15.16 7.57
CA ARG A 145 1.65 -16.34 6.77
C ARG A 145 2.41 -17.39 7.58
N GLY A 146 2.97 -17.03 8.74
CA GLY A 146 3.55 -18.00 9.67
C GLY A 146 2.47 -18.81 10.40
N HIS A 147 1.28 -18.23 10.59
CA HIS A 147 0.10 -18.93 11.14
C HIS A 147 -0.63 -19.78 10.08
N SER A 148 -0.24 -19.70 8.82
CA SER A 148 -0.81 -20.53 7.74
C SER A 148 0.25 -21.43 7.13
N ASP A 149 -0.18 -22.40 6.32
CA ASP A 149 0.71 -23.22 5.49
C ASP A 149 1.09 -22.53 4.17
N GLU A 150 0.76 -21.24 4.00
CA GLU A 150 1.08 -20.50 2.79
C GLU A 150 2.60 -20.27 2.70
N ARG A 151 3.24 -20.89 1.70
CA ARG A 151 4.66 -20.69 1.36
C ARG A 151 4.79 -20.23 -0.10
N PRO A 152 4.57 -18.93 -0.38
CA PRO A 152 4.50 -18.41 -1.75
C PRO A 152 5.83 -18.44 -2.49
N PHE A 153 6.94 -18.40 -1.76
CA PHE A 153 8.26 -18.19 -2.34
C PHE A 153 8.98 -19.54 -2.48
N LYS A 154 9.05 -20.07 -3.70
CA LYS A 154 9.76 -21.32 -4.00
C LYS A 154 11.18 -21.01 -4.50
N CYS A 155 12.18 -21.73 -4.00
CA CYS A 155 13.53 -21.70 -4.56
C CYS A 155 13.52 -22.23 -6.00
N HIS A 156 14.29 -21.64 -6.90
CA HIS A 156 14.36 -22.14 -8.29
C HIS A 156 15.47 -23.18 -8.49
N LEU A 157 16.34 -23.39 -7.49
CA LEU A 157 17.42 -24.38 -7.50
C LEU A 157 17.08 -25.63 -6.70
N CYS A 158 16.11 -25.55 -5.78
CA CYS A 158 15.64 -26.67 -4.99
C CYS A 158 14.13 -26.56 -4.69
N GLU A 159 13.55 -27.58 -4.08
CA GLU A 159 12.10 -27.63 -3.80
C GLU A 159 11.68 -26.90 -2.52
N ILE A 160 12.60 -26.24 -1.82
CA ILE A 160 12.30 -25.56 -0.55
C ILE A 160 11.44 -24.31 -0.81
N ARG A 161 10.43 -24.12 0.06
CA ARG A 161 9.50 -23.00 0.01
C ARG A 161 9.54 -22.19 1.30
N PHE A 162 9.35 -20.88 1.16
CA PHE A 162 9.52 -19.90 2.23
C PHE A 162 8.27 -19.04 2.45
N VAL A 163 8.12 -18.57 3.69
CA VAL A 163 7.03 -17.68 4.14
C VAL A 163 7.25 -16.26 3.62
N THR A 164 8.50 -15.78 3.68
CA THR A 164 8.85 -14.41 3.31
C THR A 164 9.89 -14.37 2.20
N ARG A 165 9.97 -13.21 1.53
CA ARG A 165 10.99 -12.94 0.51
C ARG A 165 12.39 -12.86 1.12
N TYR A 166 12.51 -12.43 2.38
CA TYR A 166 13.80 -12.35 3.05
C TYR A 166 14.40 -13.74 3.22
N ASP A 167 13.60 -14.71 3.67
CA ASP A 167 14.08 -16.07 3.94
C ASP A 167 14.61 -16.75 2.66
N ILE A 168 13.91 -16.61 1.53
CA ILE A 168 14.41 -17.15 0.25
C ILE A 168 15.69 -16.45 -0.21
N ILE A 169 15.81 -15.12 -0.08
CA ILE A 169 17.03 -14.39 -0.45
C ILE A 169 18.22 -14.86 0.39
N SER A 170 18.04 -15.00 1.70
CA SER A 170 19.06 -15.52 2.60
C SER A 170 19.39 -16.98 2.28
N HIS A 171 18.40 -17.79 1.93
CA HIS A 171 18.62 -19.18 1.50
C HIS A 171 19.40 -19.29 0.18
N MET A 172 19.22 -18.35 -0.76
CA MET A 172 19.99 -18.37 -2.03
C MET A 172 21.50 -18.33 -1.80
N LEU A 173 21.98 -17.82 -0.65
CA LEU A 173 23.40 -17.84 -0.29
C LEU A 173 23.97 -19.25 -0.10
N VAL A 174 23.13 -20.25 0.16
CA VAL A 174 23.53 -21.66 0.29
C VAL A 174 23.83 -22.29 -1.09
N HIS A 175 23.37 -21.65 -2.17
CA HIS A 175 23.58 -22.11 -3.55
C HIS A 175 24.67 -21.33 -4.30
N ILE A 176 25.40 -20.46 -3.60
CA ILE A 176 26.59 -19.75 -4.11
C ILE A 176 27.81 -20.58 -3.75
#